data_AF-A0A3P8VB41-F1
#
_entry.id   AF-A0A3P8VB41-F1
#
_cell.length_a   1.000
_cell.length_b   1.000
_cell.length_c   1.000
_cell.angle_alpha   90.00
_cell.angle_beta   90.00
_cell.angle_gamma   90.00
#
_symmetry.space_group_name_H-M   'P 1'
#
loop_
_entity.id
_entity.type
_entity.pdbx_description
1 polymer ?
#
loop_
_entity_poly.entity_id
_entity_poly.type
_entity_poly.pdbx_seq_one_letter_code
_entity_poly.pdbx_strand_id
1 'polypeptide(L)'
;MLDDPVFIKKMQDVHFDLMLTDPALNLGVLLGSYLKLPMVYNVRWINVGEAHFSIAPSPVSYVPVPGSELNDNMGFQDRIKNMLHYLYNAVTLHFIINPHYSDLLQRHFPPGTDLLSLQQRADIWLIRTDFVFEFPRPTMPNVVYIGGFQARPAISCIFAKPSSFNEI
;
A
#
# COMPACT_ATOMS: atom_id res chain seq x y z
N MET A 1 -0.42 -11.06 -19.35
CA MET A 1 0.87 -10.42 -18.97
C MET A 1 1.81 -11.43 -18.38
N LEU A 2 1.46 -12.12 -17.28
CA LEU A 2 2.31 -13.16 -16.69
C LEU A 2 2.48 -14.39 -17.61
N ASP A 3 1.47 -14.68 -18.44
CA ASP A 3 1.52 -15.75 -19.44
C ASP A 3 2.38 -15.43 -20.67
N ASP A 4 2.90 -14.20 -20.82
CA ASP A 4 3.75 -13.83 -21.96
C ASP A 4 5.23 -14.13 -21.63
N PRO A 5 5.81 -15.21 -22.19
CA PRO A 5 7.17 -15.62 -21.85
C PRO A 5 8.22 -14.62 -22.36
N VAL A 6 7.95 -13.89 -23.44
CA VAL A 6 8.89 -12.91 -24.00
C VAL A 6 9.01 -11.73 -23.05
N PHE A 7 7.87 -11.27 -22.53
CA PHE A 7 7.82 -10.18 -21.55
C PHE A 7 8.52 -10.56 -20.24
N ILE A 8 8.20 -11.73 -19.68
CA ILE A 8 8.80 -12.18 -18.41
C ILE A 8 10.30 -12.34 -18.54
N LYS A 9 10.78 -12.95 -19.63
CA LYS A 9 12.21 -13.11 -19.88
C LYS A 9 12.91 -11.75 -19.96
N LYS A 10 12.33 -10.80 -20.69
CA LYS A 10 12.87 -9.43 -20.76
C LYS A 10 12.99 -8.77 -19.38
N MET A 11 12.02 -8.96 -18.51
CA MET A 11 12.07 -8.40 -17.14
C MET A 11 13.13 -9.07 -16.28
N GLN A 12 13.33 -10.39 -16.45
CA GLN A 12 14.38 -11.13 -15.75
C GLN A 12 15.79 -10.72 -16.23
N ASP A 13 15.97 -10.52 -17.54
CA ASP A 13 17.26 -10.16 -18.15
C ASP A 13 17.74 -8.75 -17.72
N VAL A 14 16.82 -7.86 -17.33
CA VAL A 14 17.15 -6.51 -16.86
C VAL A 14 17.67 -6.50 -15.41
N HIS A 15 17.46 -7.58 -14.64
CA HIS A 15 17.95 -7.73 -13.26
C HIS A 15 17.56 -6.58 -12.33
N PHE A 16 16.26 -6.39 -12.10
CA PHE A 16 15.78 -5.42 -11.10
C PHE A 16 16.13 -5.85 -9.67
N ASP A 17 16.52 -4.90 -8.82
CA ASP A 17 16.86 -5.16 -7.41
C ASP A 17 15.65 -5.11 -6.47
N LEU A 18 14.64 -4.31 -6.81
CA LEU A 18 13.42 -4.13 -6.01
C LEU A 18 12.26 -3.73 -6.90
N MET A 19 11.03 -3.92 -6.40
CA MET A 19 9.84 -3.43 -7.08
C MET A 19 9.04 -2.49 -6.16
N LEU A 20 8.95 -1.24 -6.62
CA LEU A 20 8.25 -0.15 -5.96
C LEU A 20 6.86 0.00 -6.58
N THR A 21 5.81 -0.29 -5.82
CA THR A 21 4.44 -0.28 -6.35
C THR A 21 3.42 0.23 -5.33
N ASP A 22 2.25 0.65 -5.81
CA ASP A 22 1.09 0.89 -4.96
C ASP A 22 0.23 -0.40 -4.92
N PRO A 23 -0.05 -0.98 -3.74
CA PRO A 23 -0.86 -2.20 -3.62
C PRO A 23 -2.34 -2.00 -3.96
N ALA A 24 -2.84 -0.76 -4.10
CA ALA A 24 -4.15 -0.51 -4.71
C ALA A 24 -4.20 -1.00 -6.18
N LEU A 25 -3.03 -1.08 -6.83
CA LEU A 25 -2.88 -1.69 -8.15
C LEU A 25 -2.23 -3.08 -8.00
N ASN A 26 -3.08 -4.11 -7.91
CA ASN A 26 -2.65 -5.51 -7.69
C ASN A 26 -1.65 -6.03 -8.72
N LEU A 27 -1.63 -5.47 -9.92
CA LEU A 27 -0.73 -5.89 -10.99
C LEU A 27 0.74 -5.82 -10.57
N GLY A 28 1.14 -4.75 -9.86
CA GLY A 28 2.51 -4.59 -9.42
C GLY A 28 2.89 -5.58 -8.32
N VAL A 29 1.95 -5.85 -7.40
CA VAL A 29 2.12 -6.87 -6.34
C VAL A 29 2.29 -8.26 -6.95
N LEU A 30 1.45 -8.60 -7.95
CA LEU A 30 1.51 -9.88 -8.64
C LEU A 30 2.81 -10.05 -9.43
N LEU A 31 3.21 -9.04 -10.22
CA LEU A 31 4.44 -9.09 -11.00
C LEU A 31 5.68 -9.16 -10.10
N GLY A 32 5.73 -8.34 -9.06
CA GLY A 32 6.82 -8.32 -8.10
C GLY A 32 6.98 -9.64 -7.35
N SER A 33 5.86 -10.20 -6.90
CA SER A 33 5.82 -11.52 -6.25
C SER A 33 6.21 -12.65 -7.20
N TYR A 34 5.81 -12.56 -8.47
CA TYR A 34 6.15 -13.56 -9.49
C TYR A 34 7.65 -13.55 -9.82
N LEU A 35 8.26 -12.37 -9.92
CA LEU A 35 9.70 -12.19 -10.12
C LEU A 35 10.53 -12.43 -8.84
N LYS A 36 9.88 -12.63 -7.69
CA LYS A 36 10.50 -12.83 -6.37
C LYS A 36 11.42 -11.67 -5.97
N LEU A 37 11.01 -10.45 -6.28
CA LEU A 37 11.73 -9.24 -5.91
C LEU A 37 11.33 -8.75 -4.52
N PRO A 38 12.23 -8.07 -3.79
CA PRO A 38 11.87 -7.31 -2.61
C PRO A 38 10.77 -6.28 -2.92
N MET A 39 9.72 -6.27 -2.10
CA MET A 39 8.52 -5.46 -2.28
C MET A 39 8.56 -4.22 -1.39
N VAL A 40 8.60 -3.05 -2.03
CA VAL A 40 8.46 -1.76 -1.36
C VAL A 40 7.16 -1.12 -1.82
N TYR A 41 6.26 -0.85 -0.88
CA TYR A 41 4.98 -0.24 -1.19
C TYR A 41 4.97 1.25 -0.95
N ASN A 42 4.44 2.00 -1.91
CA ASN A 42 4.11 3.42 -1.72
C ASN A 42 2.60 3.54 -1.63
N VAL A 43 2.06 3.64 -0.41
CA VAL A 43 0.67 3.30 -0.15
C VAL A 43 -0.02 4.28 0.79
N ARG A 44 -1.32 4.46 0.56
CA ARG A 44 -2.26 5.08 1.51
C ARG A 44 -3.50 4.21 1.65
N TRP A 45 -4.05 3.85 0.50
CA TRP A 45 -5.22 3.00 0.35
C TRP A 45 -4.80 1.66 -0.23
N ILE A 46 -5.52 0.61 0.12
CA ILE A 46 -5.47 -0.68 -0.57
C ILE A 46 -6.79 -0.89 -1.31
N ASN A 47 -6.98 -2.05 -1.95
CA ASN A 47 -8.22 -2.37 -2.68
C ASN A 47 -9.49 -2.08 -1.89
N VAL A 48 -9.48 -2.38 -0.59
CA VAL A 48 -10.64 -2.17 0.27
C VAL A 48 -10.18 -1.58 1.60
N GLY A 49 -10.24 -0.26 1.68
CA GLY A 49 -9.92 0.49 2.89
C GLY A 49 -8.47 0.94 2.98
N GLU A 50 -8.04 1.21 4.20
CA GLU A 50 -6.77 1.86 4.51
C GLU A 50 -5.69 0.82 4.83
N ALA A 51 -4.45 1.11 4.44
CA ALA A 51 -3.36 0.13 4.49
C ALA A 51 -3.09 -0.42 5.90
N HIS A 52 -3.23 0.37 6.96
CA HIS A 52 -2.92 -0.08 8.32
C HIS A 52 -3.86 -1.17 8.80
N PHE A 53 -5.12 -1.21 8.34
CA PHE A 53 -6.03 -2.32 8.64
C PHE A 53 -5.54 -3.66 8.10
N SER A 54 -4.66 -3.64 7.08
CA SER A 54 -4.06 -4.85 6.51
C SER A 54 -2.73 -5.23 7.15
N ILE A 55 -2.01 -4.27 7.75
CA ILE A 55 -0.66 -4.46 8.27
C ILE A 55 -0.68 -4.78 9.77
N ALA A 56 -1.55 -4.11 10.54
CA ALA A 56 -1.59 -4.19 11.99
C ALA A 56 -3.03 -4.30 12.53
N PRO A 57 -3.24 -4.99 13.67
CA PRO A 57 -4.54 -5.03 14.32
C PRO A 57 -5.01 -3.62 14.67
N SER A 58 -6.10 -3.19 14.03
CA SER A 58 -6.69 -1.85 14.20
C SER A 58 -8.06 -2.00 14.87
N PRO A 59 -8.25 -1.53 16.12
CA PRO A 59 -9.50 -1.72 16.83
C PRO A 59 -10.62 -0.86 16.24
N VAL A 60 -11.60 -1.50 15.61
CA VAL A 60 -12.78 -0.84 14.99
C VAL A 60 -13.65 -0.11 16.02
N SER A 61 -13.47 -0.36 17.31
CA SER A 61 -14.15 0.36 18.39
C SER A 61 -13.64 1.79 18.59
N TYR A 62 -12.41 2.11 18.17
CA TYR A 62 -11.77 3.41 18.38
C TYR A 62 -11.21 4.02 17.10
N VAL A 63 -10.85 3.21 16.11
CA VAL A 63 -10.33 3.68 14.82
C VAL A 63 -11.47 3.68 13.80
N PRO A 64 -11.86 4.85 13.28
CA PRO A 64 -12.84 4.96 12.21
C PRO A 64 -12.38 4.22 10.96
N VAL A 65 -13.26 3.40 10.41
CA VAL A 65 -13.07 2.76 9.11
C VAL A 65 -13.27 3.84 8.05
N PRO A 66 -12.39 3.92 7.05
CA PRO A 66 -12.56 4.84 5.93
C PRO A 66 -13.93 4.72 5.27
N GLY A 67 -14.55 5.85 4.97
CA GLY A 67 -15.91 5.92 4.41
C GLY A 67 -17.03 5.90 5.46
N SER A 68 -16.75 5.65 6.74
CA SER A 68 -17.76 5.78 7.81
C SER A 68 -18.09 7.24 8.17
N GLU A 69 -17.17 8.17 7.82
CA GLU A 69 -17.19 9.60 8.17
C GLU A 69 -17.28 9.86 9.68
N LEU A 70 -16.71 8.97 10.48
CA LEU A 70 -16.67 9.05 11.94
C LEU A 70 -15.32 9.61 12.44
N ASN A 71 -15.34 10.17 13.65
CA ASN A 71 -14.16 10.72 14.32
C ASN A 71 -13.69 9.80 15.46
N ASP A 72 -12.63 10.19 16.18
CA ASP A 72 -12.10 9.48 17.37
C ASP A 72 -13.11 9.38 18.52
N ASN A 73 -14.04 10.33 18.63
CA ASN A 73 -15.10 10.32 19.63
C ASN A 73 -16.36 9.57 19.13
N MET A 74 -16.36 8.25 19.21
CA MET A 74 -17.50 7.39 18.83
C MET A 74 -18.31 6.88 20.04
N GLY A 75 -19.62 7.14 20.01
CA GLY A 75 -20.59 6.51 20.89
C GLY A 75 -20.90 5.06 20.52
N PHE A 76 -21.82 4.41 21.23
CA PHE A 76 -22.19 3.02 20.96
C PHE A 76 -22.77 2.80 19.55
N GLN A 77 -23.67 3.69 19.11
CA GLN A 77 -24.29 3.60 17.78
C GLN A 77 -23.26 3.82 16.65
N ASP A 78 -22.35 4.77 16.83
CA ASP A 78 -21.28 5.05 15.88
C ASP A 78 -20.33 3.87 15.75
N ARG A 79 -20.00 3.20 16.87
CA ARG A 79 -19.17 1.98 16.85
C ARG A 79 -19.85 0.83 16.10
N ILE A 80 -21.18 0.68 16.23
CA ILE A 80 -21.94 -0.29 15.43
C ILE A 80 -21.87 0.07 13.95
N LYS A 81 -22.11 1.34 13.60
CA LYS A 81 -21.99 1.82 12.21
C LYS A 81 -20.59 1.56 11.66
N ASN A 82 -19.55 1.80 12.45
CA ASN A 82 -18.16 1.57 12.07
C ASN A 82 -17.87 0.09 11.83
N MET A 83 -18.37 -0.77 12.71
CA MET A 83 -18.28 -2.23 12.56
C MET A 83 -18.99 -2.72 11.30
N LEU A 84 -20.16 -2.17 10.97
CA LEU A 84 -20.87 -2.50 9.74
C LEU A 84 -20.07 -2.09 8.49
N HIS A 85 -19.41 -0.93 8.49
CA HIS A 85 -18.52 -0.52 7.40
C HIS A 85 -17.30 -1.45 7.28
N TYR A 86 -16.71 -1.85 8.40
CA TYR A 86 -15.62 -2.83 8.40
C TYR A 86 -16.05 -4.17 7.78
N LEU A 87 -17.21 -4.69 8.18
CA LEU A 87 -17.75 -5.94 7.65
C LEU A 87 -18.08 -5.84 6.16
N TYR A 88 -18.67 -4.72 5.72
CA TYR A 88 -18.93 -4.46 4.30
C TYR A 88 -17.65 -4.51 3.47
N ASN A 89 -16.58 -3.89 3.98
CA ASN A 89 -15.25 -3.93 3.37
C ASN A 89 -14.69 -5.36 3.31
N ALA A 90 -14.77 -6.12 4.41
CA ALA A 90 -14.31 -7.50 4.45
C ALA A 90 -15.07 -8.41 3.45
N VAL A 91 -16.39 -8.25 3.36
CA VAL A 91 -17.25 -8.97 2.40
C VAL A 91 -16.89 -8.61 0.97
N THR A 92 -16.68 -7.32 0.67
CA THR A 92 -16.30 -6.87 -0.68
C THR A 92 -14.95 -7.46 -1.10
N LEU A 93 -13.96 -7.46 -0.21
CA LEU A 93 -12.66 -8.08 -0.49
C LEU A 93 -12.81 -9.58 -0.79
N HIS A 94 -13.51 -10.31 0.08
CA HIS A 94 -13.59 -11.78 0.00
C HIS A 94 -14.47 -12.29 -1.13
N PHE A 95 -15.63 -11.66 -1.38
CA PHE A 95 -16.63 -12.16 -2.32
C PHE A 95 -16.63 -11.45 -3.67
N ILE A 96 -16.09 -10.23 -3.75
CA ILE A 96 -16.05 -9.47 -5.02
C ILE A 96 -14.64 -9.49 -5.57
N ILE A 97 -13.64 -9.07 -4.80
CA ILE A 97 -12.28 -8.88 -5.33
C ILE A 97 -11.53 -10.20 -5.48
N ASN A 98 -11.43 -11.00 -4.43
CA ASN A 98 -10.62 -12.22 -4.44
C ASN A 98 -11.00 -13.20 -5.58
N PRO A 99 -12.29 -13.45 -5.89
CA PRO A 99 -12.68 -14.32 -7.00
C PRO A 99 -12.22 -13.84 -8.37
N HIS A 100 -12.02 -12.53 -8.59
CA HIS A 100 -11.48 -12.04 -9.86
C HIS A 100 -10.01 -12.39 -10.06
N TYR A 101 -9.26 -12.64 -8.98
CA TYR A 101 -7.85 -12.99 -9.02
C TYR A 101 -7.58 -14.47 -8.75
N SER A 102 -8.58 -15.25 -8.34
CA SER A 102 -8.41 -16.65 -7.94
C SER A 102 -7.78 -17.51 -9.04
N ASP A 103 -8.24 -17.36 -10.28
CA ASP A 103 -7.75 -18.14 -11.42
C ASP A 103 -6.28 -17.84 -11.72
N LEU A 104 -5.89 -16.56 -11.65
CA LEU A 104 -4.51 -16.13 -11.86
C LEU A 104 -3.61 -16.61 -10.72
N LEU A 105 -4.07 -16.47 -9.47
CA LEU A 105 -3.33 -16.91 -8.29
C LEU A 105 -3.08 -18.41 -8.30
N GLN A 106 -4.09 -19.22 -8.64
CA GLN A 106 -3.95 -20.68 -8.72
C GLN A 106 -2.99 -21.15 -9.82
N ARG A 107 -2.88 -20.40 -10.93
CA ARG A 107 -1.99 -20.77 -12.04
C ARG A 107 -0.52 -20.47 -11.77
N HIS A 108 -0.23 -19.35 -11.12
CA HIS A 108 1.15 -18.85 -11.00
C HIS A 108 1.73 -18.90 -9.59
N PHE A 109 0.91 -19.08 -8.55
CA PHE A 109 1.33 -19.05 -7.15
C PHE A 109 0.99 -20.35 -6.43
N PRO A 110 1.66 -20.65 -5.29
CA PRO A 110 1.35 -21.83 -4.49
C PRO A 110 -0.12 -21.86 -4.03
N PRO A 111 -0.71 -23.06 -3.88
CA PRO A 111 -2.09 -23.21 -3.41
C PRO A 111 -2.26 -22.58 -2.02
N GLY A 112 -3.37 -21.86 -1.83
CA GLY A 112 -3.66 -21.11 -0.60
C GLY A 112 -3.12 -19.68 -0.57
N THR A 113 -2.53 -19.19 -1.67
CA THR A 113 -2.15 -17.78 -1.81
C THR A 113 -3.39 -16.92 -2.04
N ASP A 114 -3.62 -15.95 -1.17
CA ASP A 114 -4.64 -14.91 -1.34
C ASP A 114 -4.02 -13.56 -1.71
N LEU A 115 -4.80 -12.68 -2.31
CA LEU A 115 -4.37 -11.33 -2.69
C LEU A 115 -3.90 -10.53 -1.46
N LEU A 116 -4.68 -10.58 -0.37
CA LEU A 116 -4.30 -9.92 0.88
C LEU A 116 -3.00 -10.49 1.44
N SER A 117 -2.83 -11.81 1.38
CA SER A 117 -1.60 -12.48 1.83
C SER A 117 -0.37 -12.06 1.02
N LEU A 118 -0.52 -11.82 -0.29
CA LEU A 118 0.56 -11.28 -1.12
C LEU A 118 0.87 -9.82 -0.77
N GLN A 119 -0.15 -9.02 -0.52
CA GLN A 119 0.04 -7.65 -0.06
C GLN A 119 0.77 -7.60 1.28
N GLN A 120 0.33 -8.38 2.26
CA GLN A 120 0.95 -8.44 3.60
C GLN A 120 2.43 -8.88 3.61
N ARG A 121 2.88 -9.61 2.57
CA ARG A 121 4.28 -10.05 2.43
C ARG A 121 5.27 -8.95 2.03
N ALA A 122 4.84 -7.69 1.90
CA ALA A 122 5.77 -6.61 1.59
C ALA A 122 6.85 -6.40 2.65
N ASP A 123 8.07 -6.16 2.16
CA ASP A 123 9.26 -5.93 3.00
C ASP A 123 9.24 -4.55 3.64
N ILE A 124 8.76 -3.52 2.92
CA ILE A 124 8.64 -2.15 3.43
C ILE A 124 7.33 -1.51 2.97
N TRP A 125 6.63 -0.86 3.90
CA TRP A 125 5.45 -0.05 3.63
C TRP A 125 5.77 1.43 3.82
N LEU A 126 5.91 2.16 2.72
CA LEU A 126 6.02 3.62 2.70
C LEU A 126 4.61 4.22 2.73
N ILE A 127 4.18 4.65 3.91
CA ILE A 127 2.85 5.21 4.12
C ILE A 127 2.87 6.71 3.78
N ARG A 128 2.02 7.13 2.84
CA ARG A 128 1.87 8.52 2.36
C ARG A 128 1.12 9.44 3.34
N THR A 129 1.33 9.26 4.63
CA THR A 129 0.78 10.10 5.69
C THR A 129 1.83 10.24 6.79
N ASP A 130 1.62 11.17 7.70
CA ASP A 130 2.44 11.31 8.91
C ASP A 130 1.71 10.64 10.08
N PHE A 131 2.47 10.07 11.02
CA PHE A 131 1.89 9.43 12.21
C PHE A 131 1.06 10.39 13.06
N VAL A 132 1.34 11.71 12.99
CA VAL A 132 0.60 12.75 13.74
C VAL A 132 -0.85 12.88 13.27
N PHE A 133 -1.14 12.58 12.00
CA PHE A 133 -2.51 12.68 11.44
C PHE A 133 -3.28 11.37 11.54
N GLU A 134 -2.69 10.32 12.10
CA GLU A 134 -3.32 9.01 12.23
C GLU A 134 -3.84 8.76 13.64
N PHE A 135 -4.91 7.98 13.71
CA PHE A 135 -5.44 7.51 14.99
C PHE A 135 -4.42 6.62 15.71
N PRO A 136 -4.33 6.67 17.05
CA PRO A 136 -3.35 5.91 17.80
C PRO A 136 -3.63 4.41 17.66
N ARG A 137 -2.70 3.71 17.01
CA ARG A 137 -2.73 2.26 16.80
C ARG A 137 -1.30 1.72 16.68
N PRO A 138 -1.07 0.42 16.91
CA PRO A 138 0.25 -0.18 16.75
C PRO A 138 0.75 -0.06 15.30
N THR A 139 2.02 0.31 15.15
CA THR A 139 2.72 0.33 13.86
C THR A 139 3.69 -0.84 13.78
N MET A 140 3.69 -1.56 12.65
CA MET A 140 4.64 -2.65 12.42
C MET A 140 6.05 -2.11 12.09
N PRO A 141 7.12 -2.84 12.43
CA PRO A 141 8.49 -2.36 12.23
C PRO A 141 8.89 -2.16 10.76
N ASN A 142 8.19 -2.78 9.82
CA ASN A 142 8.40 -2.62 8.38
C ASN A 142 7.62 -1.44 7.78
N VAL A 143 7.00 -0.58 8.60
CA VAL A 143 6.25 0.60 8.15
C VAL A 143 7.08 1.87 8.36
N VAL A 144 7.18 2.68 7.31
CA VAL A 144 7.84 3.98 7.33
C VAL A 144 6.85 5.05 6.87
N TYR A 145 6.60 6.02 7.73
CA TYR A 145 5.79 7.19 7.38
C TYR A 145 6.64 8.17 6.57
N ILE A 146 6.25 8.42 5.32
CA ILE A 146 6.95 9.33 4.42
C ILE A 146 6.28 10.71 4.33
N GLY A 147 5.12 10.89 4.98
CA GLY A 147 4.42 12.18 5.04
C GLY A 147 3.95 12.69 3.68
N GLY A 148 3.55 13.97 3.64
CA GLY A 148 3.22 14.65 2.38
C GLY A 148 4.49 14.92 1.58
N PHE A 149 4.46 14.67 0.26
CA PHE A 149 5.49 15.06 -0.70
C PHE A 149 5.57 16.58 -0.88
N GLN A 150 5.68 17.33 0.23
CA GLN A 150 5.84 18.77 0.19
C GLN A 150 7.13 19.03 -0.59
N ALA A 151 6.98 19.61 -1.77
CA ALA A 151 8.13 20.05 -2.55
C ALA A 151 9.00 20.92 -1.65
N ARG A 152 10.32 20.78 -1.77
CA ARG A 152 11.22 21.81 -1.25
C ARG A 152 10.71 23.16 -1.76
N PRO A 153 10.74 24.22 -0.94
CA PRO A 153 10.30 25.53 -1.39
C PRO A 153 10.97 25.83 -2.73
N ALA A 154 10.17 26.28 -3.71
CA ALA A 154 10.68 26.65 -5.02
C ALA A 154 11.85 27.61 -4.77
N ILE A 155 13.06 27.21 -5.18
CA ILE A 155 14.19 28.13 -5.19
C ILE A 155 13.78 29.20 -6.18
N SER A 156 13.41 30.39 -5.69
CA SER A 156 13.18 31.52 -6.56
C SER A 156 14.49 31.74 -7.32
N CYS A 157 14.48 31.55 -8.64
CA CYS A 157 15.63 31.82 -9.54
C CYS A 157 16.21 33.24 -9.38
N ILE A 158 15.57 34.11 -8.60
CA ILE A 158 15.99 35.48 -8.29
C ILE A 158 17.20 35.52 -7.32
N PHE A 159 17.43 34.47 -6.53
CA PHE A 159 18.56 34.40 -5.59
C PHE A 159 19.54 33.27 -5.87
N ALA A 160 19.58 32.76 -7.11
CA ALA A 160 20.76 32.03 -7.56
C ALA A 160 21.94 33.03 -7.58
N LYS A 161 22.65 33.13 -6.44
CA LYS A 161 24.00 33.68 -6.44
C LYS A 161 24.75 32.95 -7.56
N PRO A 162 25.41 33.66 -8.48
CA PRO A 162 26.29 32.99 -9.42
C PRO A 162 27.39 32.34 -8.59
N SER A 163 27.30 31.02 -8.40
CA SER A 163 28.43 30.23 -7.98
C SER A 163 29.46 30.39 -9.08
N SER A 164 30.46 31.21 -8.77
CA SER A 164 31.66 31.41 -9.55
C SER A 164 32.19 30.07 -10.06
N PHE A 165 32.05 29.86 -11.36
CA PHE A 165 33.03 29.12 -12.12
C PHE A 165 34.37 29.85 -11.92
N ASN A 166 35.28 29.25 -11.17
CA ASN A 166 36.72 29.51 -11.23
C ASN A 166 37.45 28.25 -10.74
N GLU A 167 38.04 27.56 -11.71
CA GLU A 167 39.36 26.91 -11.71
C GLU A 167 39.88 26.34 -10.37
N ILE A 168 40.06 25.01 -10.31
CA ILE A 168 41.35 24.32 -10.57
C ILE A 168 41.04 22.96 -11.23
#